data_AF-A0A2X1KM50-F1
#
_entry.id   AF-A0A2X1KM50-F1
#
_cell.length_a   1.000
_cell.length_b   1.000
_cell.length_c   1.000
_cell.angle_alpha   90.00
_cell.angle_beta   90.00
_cell.angle_gamma   90.00
#
_symmetry.space_group_name_H-M   'P 1'
#
loop_
_entity.id
_entity.type
_entity.pdbx_description
1 polymer ?
#
loop_
_entity_poly.entity_id
_entity_poly.type
_entity_poly.pdbx_seq_one_letter_code
_entity_poly.pdbx_strand_id
1 'polypeptide(L)' 'MTQSVHKQQAGFSQTSQIHKKDNHIRGQARFCPHKRLNNAFMLHASTSLSIRCFAALDVNAKFMKGRVGVGCGLSVLR' A
#
# COMPACT_ATOMS: atom_id res chain seq x y z
N MET A 1 3.18 6.37 -5.10
CA MET A 1 3.73 6.61 -3.76
C MET A 1 4.05 5.28 -3.11
N THR A 2 5.25 5.10 -2.56
CA THR A 2 5.68 3.88 -1.86
C THR A 2 5.86 4.22 -0.39
N GLN A 3 5.31 3.41 0.51
CA GLN A 3 5.36 3.63 1.95
C GLN A 3 5.71 2.36 2.70
N SER A 4 6.70 2.45 3.59
CA SER A 4 7.01 1.38 4.54
C SER A 4 6.03 1.45 5.70
N VAL A 5 5.02 0.57 5.70
CA VAL A 5 3.99 0.51 6.75
C VAL A 5 4.65 0.26 8.11
N HIS A 6 5.62 -0.65 8.17
CA HIS A 6 6.40 -0.94 9.38
C HIS A 6 7.27 0.20 9.93
N LYS A 7 7.45 1.32 9.21
CA LYS A 7 8.27 2.46 9.69
C LYS A 7 7.44 3.62 10.23
N GLN A 8 6.31 3.90 9.58
CA GLN A 8 5.53 5.13 9.83
C GLN A 8 4.07 4.83 10.20
N GLN A 9 3.69 3.56 10.25
CA GLN A 9 2.33 3.09 10.50
C GLN A 9 2.37 1.80 11.35
N ALA A 10 1.22 1.20 11.61
CA ALA A 10 1.14 0.00 12.43
C ALA A 10 1.28 -1.27 11.56
N GLY A 11 2.47 -1.86 11.46
CA GLY A 11 2.66 -3.11 10.72
C GLY A 11 3.94 -3.86 11.09
N PHE A 12 3.96 -5.17 10.83
CA PHE A 12 5.16 -6.00 11.01
C PHE A 12 6.28 -5.61 10.06
N SER A 13 7.53 -5.84 10.45
CA SER A 13 8.69 -5.72 9.55
C SER A 13 8.42 -6.41 8.20
N GLN A 14 8.94 -5.81 7.13
CA GLN A 14 8.72 -6.23 5.74
C GLN A 14 7.31 -5.94 5.16
N THR A 15 6.41 -5.31 5.92
CA THR A 15 5.14 -4.80 5.36
C THR A 15 5.32 -3.43 4.70
N SER A 16 4.86 -3.29 3.46
CA SER A 16 4.87 -2.04 2.71
C SER A 16 3.70 -1.97 1.72
N GLN A 17 3.37 -0.76 1.26
CA GLN A 17 2.29 -0.55 0.29
C GLN A 17 2.69 0.44 -0.80
N ILE A 18 2.15 0.22 -2.00
CA ILE A 18 2.32 1.10 -3.16
C ILE A 18 0.96 1.67 -3.54
N HIS A 19 0.80 2.98 -3.44
CA HIS A 19 -0.37 3.69 -3.94
C HIS A 19 -0.12 4.20 -5.36
N LYS A 20 -0.85 3.64 -6.33
CA LYS A 20 -0.85 4.08 -7.73
C LYS A 20 -2.03 5.02 -7.99
N LYS A 21 -1.75 6.27 -8.36
CA LYS A 21 -2.73 7.34 -8.64
C LYS A 21 -2.52 7.99 -10.02
N ASP A 22 -2.19 7.20 -11.03
CA ASP A 22 -1.87 7.65 -12.39
C ASP A 22 -3.09 7.65 -13.34
N ASN A 23 -4.31 7.49 -12.82
CA ASN A 23 -5.51 7.42 -13.66
C ASN A 23 -5.79 8.71 -14.44
N HIS A 24 -5.25 9.85 -13.97
CA HIS A 24 -5.36 11.16 -14.64
C HIS A 24 -4.57 11.26 -15.95
N ILE A 25 -3.63 10.34 -16.22
CA ILE A 25 -2.88 10.24 -17.49
C ILE A 25 -3.31 9.04 -18.35
N ARG A 26 -4.47 8.44 -18.06
CA ARG A 26 -5.00 7.31 -18.83
C ARG A 26 -5.14 7.70 -20.31
N GLY A 27 -4.66 6.83 -21.21
CA GLY A 27 -4.67 7.06 -22.67
C GLY A 27 -3.38 7.65 -23.23
N GLN A 28 -2.47 8.17 -22.39
CA GLN A 28 -1.15 8.63 -22.83
C GLN A 28 -0.19 7.44 -23.02
N ALA A 29 0.77 7.54 -23.93
CA ALA A 29 1.77 6.49 -24.19
C ALA A 29 2.57 6.06 -22.94
N ARG A 30 2.74 6.98 -21.98
CA ARG A 30 3.43 6.75 -20.70
C ARG A 30 2.56 6.15 -19.59
N PHE A 31 1.27 5.91 -19.84
CA PHE A 31 0.39 5.28 -18.84
C PHE A 31 0.81 3.84 -18.57
N CYS A 32 0.92 3.47 -17.29
CA CYS A 32 1.24 2.10 -16.89
C CYS A 32 -0.06 1.34 -16.54
N PRO A 33 -0.53 0.40 -17.38
CA PRO A 33 -1.72 -0.38 -17.06
C PRO A 33 -1.44 -1.36 -15.91
N HIS A 34 -2.51 -1.78 -15.21
CA HIS A 34 -2.42 -2.73 -14.11
C HIS A 34 -1.61 -3.99 -14.46
N LYS A 35 -1.82 -4.57 -15.66
CA LYS A 35 -1.11 -5.77 -16.11
C LYS A 35 0.42 -5.60 -16.11
N ARG A 36 0.91 -4.44 -16.56
CA ARG A 36 2.35 -4.13 -16.59
C ARG A 36 2.91 -3.96 -15.18
N LEU A 37 2.19 -3.23 -14.32
CA LEU A 37 2.59 -3.08 -12.92
C LEU A 37 2.60 -4.42 -12.18
N ASN A 38 1.55 -5.23 -12.36
CA ASN A 38 1.42 -6.52 -11.69
C ASN A 38 2.52 -7.49 -12.15
N ASN A 39 2.91 -7.46 -13.43
CA ASN A 39 4.04 -8.25 -13.90
C ASN A 39 5.34 -7.89 -13.15
N ALA A 40 5.63 -6.59 -13.00
CA ALA A 40 6.79 -6.14 -12.23
C ALA A 40 6.67 -6.49 -10.74
N PHE A 41 5.46 -6.44 -10.17
CA PHE A 41 5.20 -6.86 -8.79
C PHE A 41 5.48 -8.36 -8.59
N MET A 42 5.01 -9.22 -9.50
CA MET A 42 5.20 -10.67 -9.40
C MET A 42 6.66 -11.11 -9.52
N LEU A 43 7.55 -10.33 -10.14
CA LEU A 43 8.98 -10.62 -10.16
C LEU A 43 9.64 -10.53 -8.77
N HIS A 44 9.04 -9.76 -7.85
CA HIS A 44 9.60 -9.52 -6.52
C HIS A 44 8.72 -10.05 -5.39
N ALA A 45 7.45 -10.32 -5.66
CA ALA A 45 6.56 -10.93 -4.69
C ALA A 45 6.83 -12.44 -4.57
N SER A 46 6.97 -12.92 -3.34
CA SER A 46 7.01 -14.36 -3.07
C SER A 46 5.72 -15.03 -3.56
N THR A 47 5.83 -16.21 -4.16
CA THR A 47 4.68 -17.06 -4.49
C THR A 47 3.99 -17.61 -3.23
N SER A 48 4.68 -17.61 -2.10
CA SER A 48 4.17 -17.93 -0.76
C SER A 48 4.24 -16.70 0.15
N LEU A 49 3.18 -15.88 0.13
CA LEU A 49 3.13 -14.67 0.94
C LEU A 49 2.74 -14.99 2.40
N SER A 50 3.40 -14.33 3.36
CA SER A 50 3.02 -14.42 4.77
C SER A 50 1.63 -13.82 5.01
N ILE A 51 0.68 -14.66 5.43
CA ILE A 51 -0.67 -14.26 5.81
C ILE A 51 -0.64 -13.23 6.96
N ARG A 52 0.32 -13.37 7.88
CA ARG A 52 0.49 -12.43 9.00
C ARG A 52 0.84 -11.02 8.52
N CYS A 53 1.74 -10.89 7.53
CA CYS A 53 2.11 -9.59 6.96
C CYS A 53 0.95 -8.99 6.16
N PHE A 54 0.19 -9.83 5.44
CA PHE A 54 -0.98 -9.40 4.69
C PHE A 54 -2.12 -8.92 5.61
N ALA A 55 -2.41 -9.65 6.68
CA ALA A 55 -3.42 -9.26 7.68
C ALA A 55 -3.04 -7.95 8.39
N ALA A 56 -1.75 -7.74 8.67
CA ALA A 56 -1.28 -6.50 9.28
C ALA A 56 -1.55 -5.28 8.38
N LEU A 57 -1.47 -5.40 7.05
CA LEU A 57 -1.83 -4.33 6.13
C LEU A 57 -3.33 -3.98 6.18
N ASP A 58 -4.21 -4.98 6.26
CA ASP A 58 -5.66 -4.75 6.36
C ASP A 58 -6.05 -4.09 7.69
N VAL A 59 -5.50 -4.59 8.80
CA VAL A 59 -5.75 -4.01 10.12
C VAL A 59 -5.20 -2.59 10.19
N ASN A 60 -4.02 -2.33 9.63
CA ASN A 60 -3.45 -0.99 9.55
C ASN A 60 -4.38 -0.01 8.80
N ALA A 61 -4.93 -0.43 7.65
CA ALA A 61 -5.85 0.40 6.89
C ALA A 61 -7.12 0.75 7.69
N LYS A 62 -7.66 -0.20 8.46
CA LYS A 62 -8.80 0.03 9.36
C LYS A 62 -8.44 0.97 10.52
N PHE A 63 -7.25 0.79 11.10
CA PHE A 63 -6.76 1.61 12.20
C PHE A 63 -6.55 3.07 11.79
N MET A 64 -6.03 3.29 10.58
CA MET A 64 -5.84 4.62 10.00
C MET A 64 -7.15 5.28 9.53
N LYS A 65 -8.26 4.53 9.46
CA LYS A 65 -9.54 5.03 8.94
C LYS A 65 -10.32 5.78 10.02
N GLY A 66 -10.77 6.98 9.68
CA GLY A 66 -11.73 7.76 10.49
C GLY A 66 -11.09 8.57 11.61
N ARG A 67 -11.95 9.07 12.51
CA ARG A 67 -11.56 10.07 13.53
C ARG A 67 -10.58 9.55 14.57
N VAL A 68 -10.55 8.24 14.81
CA VAL A 68 -9.62 7.61 15.76
C VAL A 68 -8.18 7.66 15.24
N GLY A 69 -7.97 7.36 13.95
CA GLY A 69 -6.65 7.49 13.31
C GLY A 69 -6.15 8.94 13.29
N VAL A 70 -7.05 9.91 13.10
CA VAL A 70 -6.74 11.35 13.17
C VAL A 70 -6.36 11.75 14.61
N GLY A 71 -7.15 11.31 15.60
CA GLY A 71 -6.93 11.63 17.01
C GLY A 71 -5.64 11.05 17.59
N CYS A 72 -5.16 9.93 17.05
CA CYS A 72 -3.90 9.30 17.46
C CYS A 72 -2.68 9.82 16.64
N GLY A 73 -2.87 10.82 15.77
CA GLY A 73 -1.78 11.37 14.94
C GLY A 73 -1.30 10.44 13.82
N LEU A 74 -2.06 9.37 13.51
CA LEU A 74 -1.71 8.33 12.55
C LEU A 74 -2.36 8.53 11.18
N SER A 75 -3.32 9.44 11.03
CA SER A 75 -3.88 9.78 9.72
C SER A 75 -3.07 10.90 9.04
N VAL A 76 -2.43 10.58 7.92
CA VAL A 76 -1.71 11.56 7.07
C VAL A 76 -2.63 12.17 5.99
N LEU A 77 -3.94 11.93 6.09
CA LEU A 77 -4.94 12.41 5.14
C LEU A 77 -5.92 13.35 5.86
N ARG A 78 -5.68 14.66 5.68
CA ARG A 78 -6.78 15.59 5.44
C ARG A 78 -7.09 15.59 3.95
#